data_AF-A0A535SLX8-F1
#
_entry.id   AF-A0A535SLX8-F1
#
_cell.length_a   1.000
_cell.length_b   1.000
_cell.length_c   1.000
_cell.angle_alpha   90.00
_cell.angle_beta   90.00
_cell.angle_gamma   90.00
#
_symmetry.space_group_name_H-M   'P 1'
#
loop_
_entity.id
_entity.type
_entity.pdbx_description
1 polymer ?
#
loop_
_entity_poly.entity_id
_entity_poly.type
_entity_poly.pdbx_seq_one_letter_code
_entity_poly.pdbx_strand_id
1 'polypeptide(L)'
;MSCLRTMWGTLQPLPGSCSTRRLIVSLAAVGVVYGLLFVLVQNWLVTRGRKDKVAHDAEETGGLTRRALIERGLIIAGVGLLGIGAWRFITGGVSNATAPVSKLIQQYKKKIVPPPVPNYGDIHPAPFLSAEVTSNNQYYVVSKNLFSDPNVAAGPWHLTVDGDVDNPFTLSYDQLLALPMQKQYESMMCV
;
A
#
# COMPACT_ATOMS: atom_id res chain seq x y z
N MET A 1 2.57 10.36 -38.69
CA MET A 1 1.09 10.44 -38.67
C MET A 1 0.63 9.66 -37.45
N SER A 2 0.82 10.22 -36.26
CA SER A 2 -0.14 11.06 -35.52
C SER A 2 -1.30 10.26 -34.95
N CYS A 3 -1.19 9.89 -33.69
CA CYS A 3 -2.34 9.88 -32.79
C CYS A 3 -1.87 10.19 -31.37
N LEU A 4 -1.59 11.48 -31.12
CA LEU A 4 -1.78 12.05 -29.80
C LEU A 4 -3.29 12.06 -29.55
N ARG A 5 -3.76 11.35 -28.52
CA ARG A 5 -5.02 11.67 -27.88
C ARG A 5 -4.86 11.60 -26.37
N THR A 6 -4.56 12.76 -25.81
CA THR A 6 -4.96 13.15 -24.47
C THR A 6 -6.47 12.98 -24.34
N MET A 7 -6.92 12.11 -23.45
CA MET A 7 -8.25 12.24 -22.85
C MET A 7 -8.28 11.44 -21.54
N TRP A 8 -8.61 12.18 -20.48
CA TRP A 8 -8.86 11.69 -19.14
C TRP A 8 -9.92 10.59 -19.09
N GLY A 9 -9.77 9.70 -18.10
CA GLY A 9 -10.89 9.24 -17.28
C GLY A 9 -11.81 8.18 -17.86
N THR A 10 -11.33 6.93 -17.99
CA THR A 10 -12.14 5.71 -17.85
C THR A 10 -11.23 4.57 -17.40
N LEU A 11 -11.27 4.23 -16.11
CA LEU A 11 -10.71 2.96 -15.61
C LEU A 11 -11.72 1.86 -15.92
N GLN A 12 -11.75 1.38 -17.16
CA GLN A 12 -12.41 0.12 -17.48
C GLN A 12 -11.53 -1.04 -16.99
N PRO A 13 -12.05 -2.01 -16.21
CA PRO A 13 -11.30 -3.22 -15.90
C PRO A 13 -11.16 -4.05 -17.18
N LEU A 14 -9.97 -4.02 -17.78
CA LEU A 14 -9.63 -4.90 -18.89
C LEU A 14 -9.53 -6.36 -18.39
N PRO A 15 -9.98 -7.35 -19.19
CA PRO A 15 -9.94 -8.75 -18.81
C PRO A 15 -8.51 -9.22 -18.51
N GLY A 16 -8.25 -9.44 -17.23
CA GLY A 16 -7.49 -10.52 -16.56
C GLY A 16 -6.11 -10.98 -17.01
N SER A 17 -5.66 -10.74 -18.25
CA SER A 17 -4.42 -11.35 -18.77
C SER A 17 -3.42 -10.34 -19.34
N CYS A 18 -3.85 -9.13 -19.72
CA CYS A 18 -2.96 -8.15 -20.33
C CYS A 18 -2.23 -7.25 -19.31
N SER A 19 -2.86 -6.99 -18.15
CA SER A 19 -2.29 -6.15 -17.08
C SER A 19 -1.16 -6.84 -16.33
N THR A 20 -1.33 -8.12 -15.99
CA THR A 20 -0.33 -8.93 -15.29
C THR A 20 0.97 -9.04 -16.09
N ARG A 21 0.88 -9.21 -17.42
CA ARG A 21 2.06 -9.25 -18.28
C ARG A 21 2.81 -7.90 -18.29
N ARG A 22 2.11 -6.76 -18.26
CA ARG A 22 2.73 -5.43 -18.18
C ARG A 22 3.38 -5.17 -16.82
N LEU A 23 2.74 -5.61 -15.74
CA LEU A 23 3.30 -5.54 -14.38
C LEU A 23 4.54 -6.42 -14.22
N ILE A 24 4.50 -7.66 -14.74
CA ILE A 24 5.64 -8.57 -14.74
C ILE A 24 6.80 -8.00 -15.56
N VAL A 25 6.52 -7.44 -16.74
CA VAL A 25 7.56 -6.79 -17.58
C VAL A 25 8.14 -5.56 -16.90
N SER A 26 7.32 -4.74 -16.22
CA SER A 26 7.79 -3.57 -15.48
C SER A 26 8.67 -3.96 -14.28
N LEU A 27 8.24 -4.93 -13.47
CA LEU A 27 9.03 -5.44 -12.35
C LEU A 27 10.34 -6.10 -12.81
N ALA A 28 10.29 -6.85 -13.91
CA ALA A 28 11.49 -7.43 -14.52
C ALA A 28 12.45 -6.35 -15.01
N ALA A 29 11.95 -5.29 -15.67
CA ALA A 29 12.77 -4.19 -16.15
C ALA A 29 13.44 -3.44 -14.99
N VAL A 30 12.70 -3.15 -13.91
CA VAL A 30 13.25 -2.51 -12.71
C VAL A 30 14.32 -3.41 -12.06
N GLY A 31 14.06 -4.71 -11.96
CA GLY A 31 15.02 -5.69 -11.43
C GLY A 31 16.31 -5.76 -12.26
N VAL A 32 16.21 -5.75 -13.59
CA VAL A 32 17.36 -5.75 -14.51
C VAL A 32 18.15 -4.44 -14.38
N VAL A 33 17.48 -3.30 -14.35
CA VAL A 33 18.14 -1.99 -14.20
C VAL A 33 18.86 -1.90 -12.86
N TYR A 34 18.21 -2.29 -11.77
CA TYR A 34 18.82 -2.31 -10.44
C TYR A 34 20.01 -3.28 -10.39
N GLY A 35 19.87 -4.49 -10.96
CA GLY A 35 20.96 -5.47 -11.02
C GLY A 35 22.17 -4.98 -11.82
N LEU A 36 21.94 -4.35 -12.97
CA LEU A 36 23.02 -3.75 -13.77
C LEU A 36 23.71 -2.60 -13.03
N LEU A 37 22.94 -1.70 -12.41
CA LEU A 37 23.50 -0.60 -11.62
C LEU A 37 24.29 -1.12 -10.42
N PHE A 38 23.78 -2.13 -9.72
CA PHE A 38 24.47 -2.75 -8.59
C PHE A 38 25.79 -3.40 -9.02
N VAL A 39 25.80 -4.15 -10.13
CA VAL A 39 27.02 -4.76 -10.68
C VAL A 39 28.01 -3.70 -11.13
N LEU A 40 27.57 -2.64 -11.81
CA LEU A 40 28.43 -1.54 -12.25
C LEU A 40 29.03 -0.77 -11.08
N VAL A 41 28.24 -0.47 -10.04
CA VAL A 41 28.69 0.20 -8.82
C VAL A 41 29.65 -0.68 -8.04
N GLN A 42 29.36 -1.97 -7.87
CA GLN A 42 30.27 -2.91 -7.22
C GLN A 42 31.57 -3.08 -8.00
N ASN A 43 31.49 -3.22 -9.33
CA ASN A 43 32.67 -3.30 -10.18
C ASN A 43 33.49 -2.01 -10.11
N TRP A 44 32.84 -0.84 -10.07
CA TRP A 44 33.51 0.44 -9.89
C TRP A 44 34.19 0.56 -8.52
N LEU A 45 33.51 0.16 -7.43
CA LEU A 45 34.07 0.16 -6.08
C LEU A 45 35.25 -0.81 -5.95
N VAL A 46 35.13 -2.02 -6.50
CA VAL A 46 36.19 -3.03 -6.50
C VAL A 46 37.37 -2.57 -7.37
N THR A 47 37.13 -1.99 -8.55
CA THR A 47 38.22 -1.50 -9.40
C THR A 47 38.90 -0.26 -8.82
N ARG A 48 38.18 0.59 -8.10
CA ARG A 48 38.74 1.74 -7.37
C ARG A 48 39.59 1.26 -6.19
N GLY A 49 39.05 0.37 -5.36
CA GLY A 49 39.80 -0.27 -4.28
C GLY A 49 40.99 -1.12 -4.77
N ARG A 50 40.90 -1.69 -5.99
CA ARG A 50 42.01 -2.40 -6.64
C ARG A 50 43.06 -1.45 -7.18
N LYS A 51 42.72 -0.26 -7.66
CA LYS A 51 43.72 0.76 -8.04
C LYS A 51 44.49 1.26 -6.82
N ASP A 52 43.77 1.49 -5.71
CA ASP A 52 44.36 1.92 -4.45
C ASP A 52 45.24 0.81 -3.84
N LYS A 53 44.84 -0.47 -3.98
CA LYS A 53 45.63 -1.62 -3.56
C LYS A 53 46.78 -1.98 -4.49
N VAL A 54 46.63 -1.87 -5.82
CA VAL A 54 47.74 -2.12 -6.78
C VAL A 54 48.84 -1.07 -6.62
N ALA A 55 48.51 0.16 -6.21
CA ALA A 55 49.51 1.16 -5.84
C ALA A 55 50.26 0.82 -4.53
N HIS A 56 49.66 0.04 -3.64
CA HIS A 56 50.24 -0.41 -2.37
C HIS A 56 50.95 -1.78 -2.49
N ASP A 57 50.45 -2.66 -3.37
CA ASP A 57 50.90 -4.04 -3.59
C ASP A 57 51.98 -4.14 -4.69
N ALA A 58 52.22 -3.08 -5.47
CA ALA A 58 53.37 -3.02 -6.38
C ALA A 58 54.73 -3.04 -5.63
N GLU A 59 54.71 -2.87 -4.31
CA GLU A 59 55.86 -3.04 -3.42
C GLU A 59 55.96 -4.47 -2.83
N GLU A 60 54.87 -5.26 -2.80
CA GLU A 60 54.86 -6.60 -2.17
C GLU A 60 54.52 -7.70 -3.19
N THR A 61 55.56 -8.28 -3.78
CA THR A 61 55.45 -9.38 -4.75
C THR A 61 55.15 -10.69 -4.01
N GLY A 62 53.92 -11.23 -4.10
CA GLY A 62 53.59 -12.52 -3.50
C GLY A 62 52.33 -13.18 -4.05
N GLY A 63 52.48 -14.29 -4.77
CA GLY A 63 51.38 -15.04 -5.38
C GLY A 63 50.28 -15.46 -4.39
N LEU A 64 49.06 -15.62 -4.89
CA LEU A 64 47.86 -16.02 -4.13
C LEU A 64 48.15 -17.24 -3.24
N THR A 65 48.33 -17.00 -1.95
CA THR A 65 48.66 -18.03 -0.98
C THR A 65 47.40 -18.82 -0.63
N ARG A 66 47.51 -20.13 -0.38
CA ARG A 66 46.38 -21.03 -0.01
C ARG A 66 45.49 -20.45 1.09
N ARG A 67 46.07 -19.70 2.03
CA ARG A 67 45.38 -19.03 3.14
C ARG A 67 44.41 -17.94 2.66
N ALA A 68 44.79 -17.14 1.66
CA ALA A 68 43.94 -16.10 1.08
C ALA A 68 42.73 -16.69 0.33
N LEU A 69 42.88 -17.89 -0.26
CA LEU A 69 41.77 -18.62 -0.87
C LEU A 69 40.76 -19.13 0.17
N ILE A 70 41.25 -19.66 1.29
CA ILE A 70 40.40 -20.15 2.40
C ILE A 70 39.65 -18.99 3.06
N GLU A 71 40.34 -17.89 3.32
CA GLU A 71 39.74 -16.70 3.95
C GLU A 71 38.64 -16.09 3.08
N ARG A 72 38.90 -15.91 1.78
CA ARG A 72 37.90 -15.41 0.83
C ARG A 72 36.74 -16.40 0.64
N GLY A 73 37.01 -17.71 0.65
CA GLY A 73 35.98 -18.74 0.58
C GLY A 73 35.01 -18.72 1.76
N LEU A 74 35.53 -18.54 2.98
CA LEU A 74 34.72 -18.44 4.20
C LEU A 74 33.83 -17.19 4.21
N ILE A 75 34.35 -16.05 3.73
CA ILE A 75 33.57 -14.81 3.63
C ILE A 75 32.40 -14.99 2.65
N ILE A 76 32.64 -15.55 1.47
CA ILE A 76 31.59 -15.78 0.46
C ILE A 76 30.52 -16.74 1.01
N ALA A 77 30.94 -17.83 1.66
CA ALA A 77 30.02 -18.79 2.26
C ALA A 77 29.18 -18.16 3.38
N GLY A 78 29.80 -17.35 4.25
CA GLY A 78 29.10 -16.66 5.34
C GLY A 78 28.05 -15.67 4.86
N VAL A 79 28.39 -14.84 3.85
CA VAL A 79 27.44 -13.89 3.24
C VAL A 79 26.29 -14.62 2.55
N GLY A 80 26.58 -15.72 1.85
CA GLY A 80 25.55 -16.55 1.21
C GLY A 80 24.55 -17.12 2.21
N LEU A 81 25.02 -17.65 3.34
CA LEU A 81 24.15 -18.20 4.39
C LEU A 81 23.28 -17.12 5.05
N LEU A 82 23.84 -15.94 5.33
CA LEU A 82 23.08 -14.83 5.88
C LEU A 82 22.00 -14.32 4.91
N GLY A 83 22.32 -14.25 3.60
CA GLY A 83 21.36 -13.87 2.57
C GLY A 83 20.18 -14.85 2.47
N ILE A 84 20.43 -16.16 2.52
CA ILE A 84 19.39 -17.20 2.53
C ILE A 84 18.52 -17.10 3.79
N GLY A 85 19.14 -16.86 4.95
CA GLY A 85 18.43 -16.67 6.22
C GLY A 85 17.50 -15.45 6.18
N ALA A 86 18.01 -14.31 5.70
CA ALA A 86 17.23 -13.08 5.54
C ALA A 86 16.05 -13.27 4.56
N TRP A 87 16.28 -13.94 3.42
CA TRP A 87 15.23 -14.24 2.46
C TRP A 87 14.11 -15.11 3.04
N ARG A 88 14.48 -16.15 3.80
CA ARG A 88 13.54 -17.03 4.50
C ARG A 88 12.75 -16.30 5.58
N PHE A 89 13.37 -15.36 6.30
CA PHE A 89 12.69 -14.54 7.30
C PHE A 89 11.64 -13.60 6.67
N ILE A 90 12.02 -12.91 5.59
CA ILE A 90 11.12 -11.99 4.86
C ILE A 90 9.94 -12.77 4.24
N THR A 91 10.22 -13.88 3.56
CA THR A 91 9.18 -14.66 2.88
C THR A 91 8.32 -15.50 3.83
N GLY A 92 8.90 -16.01 4.93
CA GLY A 92 8.19 -16.78 5.95
C GLY A 92 7.29 -15.94 6.86
N GLY A 93 7.59 -14.64 7.02
CA GLY A 93 6.74 -13.69 7.74
C GLY A 93 5.43 -13.37 7.01
N VAL A 94 5.44 -13.37 5.67
CA VAL A 94 4.26 -13.05 4.87
C VAL A 94 3.21 -14.15 4.91
N SER A 95 3.62 -15.43 5.01
CA SER A 95 2.69 -16.57 5.02
C SER A 95 1.92 -16.76 6.32
N ASN A 96 2.40 -16.19 7.44
CA ASN A 96 1.78 -16.35 8.77
C ASN A 96 1.04 -15.11 9.26
N ALA A 97 1.08 -14.00 8.51
CA ALA A 97 0.44 -12.74 8.87
C ALA A 97 -1.01 -12.61 8.38
N THR A 98 -1.64 -13.70 7.94
CA THR A 98 -3.09 -13.73 7.73
C THR A 98 -3.76 -13.90 9.08
N ALA A 99 -3.84 -12.82 9.85
CA ALA A 99 -4.82 -12.76 10.94
C ALA A 99 -6.18 -13.11 10.31
N PRO A 100 -6.92 -14.11 10.83
CA PRO A 100 -8.19 -14.50 10.24
C PRO A 100 -9.14 -13.32 10.34
N VAL A 101 -9.35 -12.63 9.22
CA VAL A 101 -10.29 -11.50 9.08
C VAL A 101 -11.68 -11.91 9.57
N SER A 102 -12.02 -13.20 9.39
CA SER A 102 -13.23 -13.83 9.95
C SER A 102 -13.37 -13.66 11.47
N LYS A 103 -12.28 -13.69 12.25
CA LYS A 103 -12.33 -13.47 13.70
C LYS A 103 -12.64 -12.01 14.04
N LEU A 104 -12.13 -11.06 13.26
CA LEU A 104 -12.44 -9.64 13.42
C LEU A 104 -13.89 -9.33 13.06
N ILE A 105 -14.43 -9.96 12.01
CA ILE A 105 -15.84 -9.84 11.63
C ILE A 105 -16.75 -10.44 12.71
N GLN A 106 -16.42 -11.61 13.25
CA GLN A 106 -17.23 -12.22 14.32
C GLN A 106 -17.22 -11.42 15.63
N GLN A 107 -16.15 -10.67 15.89
CA GLN A 107 -16.06 -9.78 17.05
C GLN A 107 -16.66 -8.39 16.80
N TYR A 108 -17.13 -8.11 15.57
CA TYR A 108 -17.86 -6.89 15.28
C TYR A 108 -19.21 -6.91 16.00
N LYS A 109 -19.22 -6.35 17.21
CA LYS A 109 -20.46 -6.09 17.94
C LYS A 109 -21.25 -5.09 17.13
N LYS A 110 -22.32 -5.55 16.48
CA LYS A 110 -23.31 -4.69 15.82
C LYS A 110 -23.65 -3.56 16.79
N LYS A 111 -23.32 -2.33 16.39
CA LYS A 111 -23.67 -1.14 17.17
C LYS A 111 -25.19 -1.19 17.41
N ILE A 112 -25.57 -0.95 18.66
CA ILE A 112 -26.88 -1.20 19.26
C ILE A 112 -28.02 -0.82 18.30
N VAL A 113 -28.85 -1.79 17.90
CA VAL A 113 -30.07 -1.54 17.09
C VAL A 113 -31.29 -2.15 17.79
N PRO A 114 -32.31 -1.36 18.13
CA PRO A 114 -32.37 0.09 18.01
C PRO A 114 -31.45 0.76 19.06
N PRO A 115 -30.85 1.93 18.76
CA PRO A 115 -30.18 2.70 19.79
C PRO A 115 -31.17 2.93 20.95
N PRO A 116 -30.72 2.87 22.22
CA PRO A 116 -31.58 3.28 23.31
C PRO A 116 -32.08 4.69 23.00
N VAL A 117 -33.34 4.98 23.32
CA VAL A 117 -33.88 6.35 23.30
C VAL A 117 -33.71 6.90 24.71
N PRO A 118 -32.56 7.48 25.06
CA PRO A 118 -32.39 8.17 26.32
C PRO A 118 -33.46 9.25 26.46
N ASN A 119 -34.15 9.26 27.59
CA ASN A 119 -35.02 10.35 27.98
C ASN A 119 -34.14 11.49 28.51
N TYR A 120 -33.80 12.43 27.63
CA TYR A 120 -33.01 13.61 27.98
C TYR A 120 -33.84 14.72 28.67
N GLY A 121 -35.16 14.54 28.79
CA GLY A 121 -36.07 15.63 29.18
C GLY A 121 -36.13 16.74 28.12
N ASP A 122 -36.63 17.91 28.52
CA ASP A 122 -36.65 19.09 27.66
C ASP A 122 -35.24 19.68 27.53
N ILE A 123 -34.67 19.59 26.32
CA ILE A 123 -33.35 20.13 26.03
C ILE A 123 -33.48 21.64 25.85
N HIS A 124 -32.92 22.39 26.80
CA HIS A 124 -32.82 23.84 26.71
C HIS A 124 -31.42 24.26 26.25
N PRO A 125 -31.31 25.19 25.28
CA PRO A 125 -30.03 25.77 24.94
C PRO A 125 -29.43 26.46 26.17
N ALA A 126 -28.29 25.98 26.64
CA ALA A 126 -27.54 26.71 27.64
C ALA A 126 -26.85 27.92 26.99
N PRO A 127 -26.89 29.09 27.63
CA PRO A 127 -26.25 30.28 27.10
C PRO A 127 -24.74 30.02 26.93
N PHE A 128 -24.20 30.49 25.81
CA PHE A 128 -22.77 30.36 25.45
C PHE A 128 -22.28 28.94 25.13
N LEU A 129 -23.17 27.97 24.88
CA LEU A 129 -22.79 26.66 24.32
C LEU A 129 -23.07 26.59 22.82
N SER A 130 -22.29 25.75 22.13
CA SER A 130 -22.58 25.35 20.75
C SER A 130 -23.86 24.53 20.67
N ALA A 131 -24.52 24.56 19.51
CA ALA A 131 -25.64 23.68 19.24
C ALA A 131 -25.24 22.21 19.36
N GLU A 132 -26.15 21.34 19.81
CA GLU A 132 -25.94 19.90 19.90
C GLU A 132 -25.64 19.28 18.52
N VAL A 133 -26.33 19.77 17.48
CA VAL A 133 -26.09 19.38 16.10
C VAL A 133 -25.35 20.52 15.38
N THR A 134 -24.08 20.29 15.09
CA THR A 134 -23.27 21.20 14.27
C THR A 134 -23.87 21.30 12.86
N SER A 135 -24.12 22.52 12.38
CA SER A 135 -24.67 22.74 11.03
C SER A 135 -23.67 22.33 9.94
N ASN A 136 -24.16 21.96 8.75
CA ASN A 136 -23.33 21.50 7.64
C ASN A 136 -22.21 22.50 7.25
N ASN A 137 -22.47 23.80 7.35
CA ASN A 137 -21.51 24.86 7.04
C ASN A 137 -20.50 25.16 8.17
N GLN A 138 -20.68 24.57 9.36
CA GLN A 138 -19.78 24.70 10.51
C GLN A 138 -19.12 23.37 10.87
N TYR A 139 -19.46 22.28 10.17
CA TYR A 139 -18.86 20.97 10.38
C TYR A 139 -17.42 20.97 9.90
N TYR A 140 -16.49 20.46 10.72
CA TYR A 140 -15.07 20.45 10.37
C TYR A 140 -14.81 19.52 9.18
N VAL A 141 -13.91 19.92 8.27
CA VAL A 141 -13.59 19.17 7.05
C VAL A 141 -12.15 18.65 7.13
N VAL A 142 -11.96 17.37 6.82
CA VAL A 142 -10.63 16.73 6.71
C VAL A 142 -10.49 16.18 5.29
N SER A 143 -9.51 16.68 4.54
CA SER A 143 -9.18 16.16 3.20
C SER A 143 -7.75 15.65 3.16
N LYS A 144 -7.55 14.54 2.44
CA LYS A 144 -6.23 13.97 2.10
C LYS A 144 -5.87 14.22 0.63
N ASN A 145 -6.72 14.92 -0.12
CA ASN A 145 -6.47 15.23 -1.52
C ASN A 145 -5.43 16.35 -1.60
N LEU A 146 -4.34 16.12 -2.36
CA LEU A 146 -3.24 17.08 -2.46
C LEU A 146 -3.57 18.31 -3.31
N PHE A 147 -4.51 18.16 -4.26
CA PHE A 147 -4.82 19.20 -5.26
C PHE A 147 -6.25 19.71 -5.12
N SER A 148 -7.24 18.83 -5.22
CA SER A 148 -8.64 19.18 -5.06
C SER A 148 -9.49 17.97 -4.72
N ASP A 149 -10.59 18.20 -4.02
CA ASP A 149 -11.63 17.19 -3.85
C ASP A 149 -12.37 16.93 -5.17
N PRO A 150 -12.82 15.69 -5.43
CA PRO A 150 -13.47 15.36 -6.68
C PRO A 150 -14.87 15.96 -6.79
N ASN A 151 -15.24 16.43 -7.99
CA ASN A 151 -16.62 16.70 -8.35
C ASN A 151 -17.23 15.45 -8.98
N VAL A 152 -18.24 14.87 -8.32
CA VAL A 152 -18.82 13.57 -8.68
C VAL A 152 -20.26 13.77 -9.16
N ALA A 153 -20.55 13.40 -10.40
CA ALA A 153 -21.90 13.40 -10.95
C ALA A 153 -22.64 12.10 -10.56
N ALA A 154 -23.91 12.21 -10.18
CA ALA A 154 -24.71 11.07 -9.72
C ALA A 154 -24.98 10.01 -10.81
N GLY A 155 -25.29 10.45 -12.04
CA GLY A 155 -25.65 9.55 -13.14
C GLY A 155 -24.61 8.47 -13.47
N PRO A 156 -23.34 8.83 -13.72
CA PRO A 156 -22.28 7.85 -14.00
C PRO A 156 -21.68 7.20 -12.74
N TRP A 157 -22.17 7.52 -11.55
CA TRP A 157 -21.59 7.02 -10.30
C TRP A 157 -22.06 5.59 -9.98
N HIS A 158 -21.13 4.79 -9.46
CA HIS A 158 -21.39 3.41 -9.05
C HIS A 158 -20.62 3.05 -7.77
N LEU A 159 -21.25 2.23 -6.92
CA LEU A 159 -20.63 1.59 -5.76
C LEU A 159 -20.45 0.10 -6.03
N THR A 160 -19.21 -0.37 -6.02
CA THR A 160 -18.91 -1.81 -6.13
C THR A 160 -18.59 -2.38 -4.76
N VAL A 161 -19.19 -3.53 -4.45
CA VAL A 161 -18.92 -4.34 -3.27
C VAL A 161 -18.27 -5.64 -3.74
N ASP A 162 -17.00 -5.81 -3.41
CA ASP A 162 -16.17 -6.96 -3.80
C ASP A 162 -15.25 -7.41 -2.65
N GLY A 163 -14.30 -8.31 -2.94
CA GLY A 163 -13.40 -8.90 -1.95
C GLY A 163 -13.91 -10.22 -1.40
N ASP A 164 -13.94 -10.36 -0.08
CA ASP A 164 -14.36 -11.60 0.62
C ASP A 164 -15.89 -11.66 0.75
N VAL A 165 -16.57 -11.80 -0.38
CA VAL A 165 -18.03 -11.88 -0.49
C VAL A 165 -18.44 -13.02 -1.43
N ASP A 166 -19.53 -13.73 -1.11
CA ASP A 166 -20.00 -14.85 -1.93
C ASP A 166 -20.38 -14.43 -3.37
N ASN A 167 -21.01 -13.25 -3.50
CA ASN A 167 -21.49 -12.71 -4.76
C ASN A 167 -21.18 -11.21 -4.84
N PRO A 168 -20.08 -10.81 -5.52
CA PRO A 168 -19.78 -9.41 -5.77
C PRO A 168 -20.88 -8.73 -6.59
N PHE A 169 -21.16 -7.45 -6.29
CA PHE A 169 -22.20 -6.70 -7.00
C PHE A 169 -21.86 -5.20 -7.08
N THR A 170 -22.54 -4.50 -7.99
CA THR A 170 -22.41 -3.05 -8.19
C THR A 170 -23.78 -2.39 -8.14
N LEU A 171 -23.88 -1.27 -7.45
CA LEU A 171 -25.08 -0.44 -7.34
C LEU A 171 -24.88 0.89 -8.07
N SER A 172 -25.87 1.33 -8.86
CA SER A 172 -25.99 2.73 -9.25
C SER A 172 -26.42 3.62 -8.08
N TYR A 173 -26.30 4.93 -8.24
CA TYR A 173 -26.78 5.88 -7.23
C TYR A 173 -28.29 5.70 -6.92
N ASP A 174 -29.12 5.53 -7.95
CA ASP A 174 -30.57 5.34 -7.78
C ASP A 174 -30.90 4.03 -7.05
N GLN A 175 -30.16 2.95 -7.36
CA GLN A 175 -30.31 1.67 -6.67
C GLN A 175 -29.91 1.77 -5.19
N LEU A 176 -28.88 2.54 -4.89
CA LEU A 176 -28.46 2.78 -3.50
C LEU A 176 -29.54 3.54 -2.71
N LEU A 177 -30.15 4.57 -3.31
CA LEU A 177 -31.22 5.34 -2.66
C LEU A 177 -32.52 4.55 -2.46
N ALA A 178 -32.74 3.50 -3.24
CA ALA A 178 -33.88 2.60 -3.09
C ALA A 178 -33.77 1.64 -1.88
N LEU A 179 -32.58 1.52 -1.27
CA LEU A 179 -32.40 0.70 -0.07
C LEU A 179 -33.07 1.33 1.16
N PRO A 180 -33.47 0.53 2.18
CA PRO A 180 -34.05 1.05 3.41
C PRO A 180 -33.13 2.05 4.13
N MET A 181 -33.54 3.33 4.16
CA MET A 181 -32.78 4.40 4.79
C MET A 181 -32.75 4.24 6.32
N GLN A 182 -31.57 4.40 6.91
CA GLN A 182 -31.38 4.46 8.36
C GLN A 182 -30.91 5.87 8.75
N LYS A 183 -31.38 6.38 9.88
CA LYS A 183 -30.98 7.70 10.41
C LYS A 183 -30.48 7.55 11.85
N GLN A 184 -29.31 8.11 12.13
CA GLN A 184 -28.69 8.11 13.45
C GLN A 184 -27.88 9.40 13.66
N TYR A 185 -27.77 9.82 14.91
CA TYR A 185 -26.88 10.91 15.31
C TYR A 185 -25.52 10.32 15.69
N GLU A 186 -24.45 10.86 15.10
CA GLU A 186 -23.09 10.38 15.31
C GLU A 186 -22.14 11.57 15.38
N SER A 187 -21.24 11.56 16.36
CA SER A 187 -20.12 12.50 16.41
C SER A 187 -18.92 11.89 15.68
N MET A 188 -18.40 12.58 14.67
CA MET A 188 -17.12 12.20 14.06
C MET A 188 -15.99 12.93 14.79
N MET A 189 -14.92 12.21 15.10
CA MET A 189 -13.69 12.75 15.66
C MET A 189 -12.52 12.30 14.79
N CYS A 190 -11.54 13.20 14.59
CA CYS A 190 -10.28 12.80 13.96
C CYS A 190 -9.50 11.90 14.92
N VAL A 191 -8.83 10.90 14.35
CA VAL A 191 -7.83 10.09 15.06
C VAL A 191 -6.50 10.82 15.15
#